data_AF-A0A7J5AJE1-F1
#
_entry.id   AF-A0A7J5AJE1-F1
#
_cell.length_a   1.000
_cell.length_b   1.000
_cell.length_c   1.000
_cell.angle_alpha   90.00
_cell.angle_beta   90.00
_cell.angle_gamma   90.00
#
_symmetry.space_group_name_H-M   'P 1'
#
loop_
_entity.id
_entity.type
_entity.pdbx_description
1 polymer ?
#
loop_
_entity_poly.entity_id
_entity_poly.type
_entity_poly.pdbx_seq_one_letter_code
_entity_poly.pdbx_strand_id
1 'polypeptide(L)'
;METENWINEVLNSTNGMMKVEPNDSLFSKIQNRMQLKNSVSSKTLWLVAASIAILLALNISAIVKSQSKTENKIEYSLSITLDKSNQLY
;
A
#
# COMPACT_ATOMS: atom_id res chain seq x y z
N MET A 1 27.40 -40.53 22.54
CA MET A 1 26.82 -40.54 23.91
C MET A 1 26.47 -39.12 24.35
N GLU A 2 27.40 -38.17 24.35
CA GLU A 2 27.15 -36.76 24.73
C GLU A 2 25.99 -36.11 23.96
N THR A 3 25.92 -36.29 22.64
CA THR A 3 24.91 -35.64 21.78
C THR A 3 23.49 -36.17 22.03
N GLU A 4 23.34 -37.49 22.20
CA GLU A 4 22.06 -38.15 22.51
C GLU A 4 21.53 -37.71 23.89
N ASN A 5 22.43 -37.52 24.85
CA ASN A 5 22.09 -37.03 26.19
C ASN A 5 21.63 -35.56 26.14
N TRP A 6 22.36 -34.71 25.41
CA TRP A 6 21.96 -33.31 25.21
C TRP A 6 20.62 -33.17 24.49
N ILE A 7 20.36 -33.98 23.46
CA ILE A 7 19.08 -33.99 22.75
C ILE A 7 17.93 -34.35 23.70
N ASN A 8 18.11 -35.40 24.51
CA ASN A 8 17.10 -35.79 25.50
C ASN A 8 16.91 -34.74 26.60
N GLU A 9 17.98 -34.06 27.03
CA GLU A 9 17.90 -32.97 28.01
C GLU A 9 17.13 -31.77 27.47
N VAL A 10 17.39 -31.37 26.21
CA VAL A 10 16.66 -30.28 25.54
C VAL A 10 15.19 -30.66 25.32
N LEU A 11 14.92 -31.87 24.81
CA LEU A 11 13.55 -32.32 24.55
C LEU A 11 12.70 -32.42 25.82
N ASN A 12 13.31 -32.80 26.95
CA ASN A 12 12.62 -32.92 28.22
C ASN A 12 12.75 -31.66 29.11
N SER A 13 13.39 -30.59 28.64
CA SER A 13 13.62 -29.35 29.41
C SER A 13 12.33 -28.65 29.86
N THR A 14 11.21 -28.98 29.23
CA THR A 14 9.88 -28.43 29.50
C THR A 14 8.98 -29.35 30.31
N ASN A 15 9.38 -30.60 30.57
CA ASN A 15 8.60 -31.54 31.36
C ASN A 15 8.52 -31.06 32.82
N GLY A 16 7.30 -30.89 33.33
CA GLY A 16 7.05 -30.38 34.68
C GLY A 16 7.00 -28.86 34.80
N MET A 17 7.18 -28.10 33.71
CA MET A 17 6.97 -26.66 33.73
C MET A 17 5.48 -26.32 33.80
N MET A 18 5.11 -25.57 34.83
CA MET A 18 3.78 -25.01 35.00
C MET A 18 3.71 -23.67 34.28
N LYS A 19 2.59 -23.37 33.60
CA LYS A 19 2.39 -22.07 32.94
C LYS A 19 2.47 -20.96 34.00
N VAL A 20 3.56 -20.18 33.95
CA VAL A 20 3.74 -19.04 34.85
C VAL A 20 3.12 -17.80 34.20
N GLU A 21 2.32 -17.08 34.96
CA GLU A 21 1.90 -15.75 34.55
C GLU A 21 3.11 -14.81 34.75
N PRO A 22 3.53 -14.06 33.72
CA PRO A 22 4.67 -13.19 33.85
C PRO A 22 4.38 -12.13 34.92
N ASN A 23 5.38 -11.85 35.74
CA ASN A 23 5.36 -10.73 36.66
C ASN A 23 4.90 -9.44 35.93
N ASP A 24 4.05 -8.64 36.57
CA ASP A 24 3.44 -7.42 36.00
C ASP A 24 4.47 -6.44 35.41
N SER A 25 5.67 -6.36 36.01
CA SER A 25 6.79 -5.56 35.52
C SER A 25 7.36 -6.10 34.21
N LEU A 26 7.51 -7.43 34.07
CA LEU A 26 7.93 -8.05 32.81
C LEU A 26 6.88 -7.85 31.73
N PHE A 27 5.61 -8.06 32.06
CA PHE A 27 4.50 -7.83 31.14
C PHE A 27 4.46 -6.36 30.67
N SER A 28 4.52 -5.41 31.60
CA SER A 28 4.57 -3.97 31.30
C SER A 28 5.79 -3.60 30.44
N LYS A 29 6.96 -4.18 30.69
CA LYS A 29 8.17 -3.95 29.90
C LYS A 29 8.03 -4.44 28.47
N ILE A 30 7.42 -5.62 28.27
CA ILE A 30 7.13 -6.17 26.94
C ILE A 30 6.10 -5.28 26.23
N GLN A 31 5.02 -4.90 26.92
CA GLN A 31 3.98 -4.04 26.35
C GLN A 31 4.52 -2.67 25.94
N ASN A 32 5.36 -2.03 26.76
CA ASN A 32 6.02 -0.78 26.41
C ASN A 32 6.95 -0.93 25.19
N ARG A 33 7.70 -2.03 25.10
CA ARG A 33 8.53 -2.34 23.91
C ARG A 33 7.68 -2.54 22.65
N MET A 34 6.49 -3.12 22.78
CA MET A 34 5.56 -3.32 21.66
C MET A 34 4.84 -2.02 21.26
N GLN A 35 4.47 -1.15 22.21
CA GLN A 35 3.85 0.15 21.92
C GLN A 35 4.84 1.16 21.30
N LEU A 36 6.14 0.98 21.54
CA LEU A 36 7.20 1.68 20.82
C LEU A 36 7.31 1.30 19.34
N LYS A 37 6.50 0.35 18.85
CA LYS A 37 6.42 0.02 17.43
C LYS A 37 5.67 1.14 16.69
N ASN A 38 6.42 2.22 16.44
CA ASN A 38 6.19 3.33 15.50
C ASN A 38 4.77 3.45 14.95
N SER A 39 3.87 3.99 15.76
CA SER A 39 2.59 4.50 15.25
C SER A 39 2.88 5.72 14.39
N VAL A 40 2.60 5.63 13.09
CA VAL A 40 2.70 6.79 12.19
C VAL A 40 1.63 7.81 12.57
N SER A 41 2.00 9.09 12.62
CA SER A 41 1.02 10.15 12.88
C SER A 41 -0.08 10.13 11.83
N SER A 42 -1.34 10.30 12.25
CA SER A 42 -2.48 10.41 11.33
C SER A 42 -2.29 11.50 10.28
N LYS A 43 -1.54 12.57 10.61
CA LYS A 43 -1.17 13.62 9.66
C LYS A 43 -0.30 13.08 8.53
N THR A 44 0.67 12.23 8.83
CA THR A 44 1.53 11.58 7.83
C THR A 44 0.74 10.64 6.95
N LEU A 45 -0.19 9.88 7.53
CA LEU A 45 -1.08 9.00 6.78
C LEU A 45 -1.93 9.79 5.77
N TRP A 46 -2.52 10.91 6.19
CA TRP A 46 -3.27 11.80 5.31
C TRP A 46 -2.42 12.45 4.23
N LEU A 47 -1.18 12.83 4.55
CA LEU A 47 -0.26 13.42 3.58
C LEU A 47 0.11 12.41 2.47
N VAL A 48 0.39 11.17 2.85
CA VAL A 48 0.65 10.08 1.89
C VAL A 48 -0.60 9.81 1.04
N ALA A 49 -1.78 9.71 1.67
CA ALA A 49 -3.03 9.51 0.95
C ALA A 49 -3.32 10.65 -0.06
N ALA A 50 -3.13 11.91 0.35
CA ALA A 50 -3.30 13.07 -0.52
C ALA A 50 -2.30 13.05 -1.69
N SER A 51 -1.05 12.68 -1.45
CA SER A 51 -0.03 12.56 -2.50
C SER A 51 -0.42 11.51 -3.56
N ILE A 52 -0.88 10.33 -3.13
CA ILE A 52 -1.36 9.28 -4.03
C ILE A 52 -2.60 9.75 -4.81
N ALA A 53 -3.55 10.42 -4.14
CA ALA A 53 -4.75 10.93 -4.79
C ALA A 53 -4.43 11.98 -5.87
N ILE A 54 -3.49 12.89 -5.60
CA ILE A 54 -3.02 13.88 -6.58
C ILE A 54 -2.39 13.18 -7.79
N LEU A 55 -1.54 12.19 -7.55
CA LEU A 55 -0.90 11.43 -8.64
C LEU A 55 -1.95 10.76 -9.53
N LEU A 56 -2.94 10.09 -8.94
CA LEU A 56 -4.04 9.47 -9.68
C LEU A 56 -4.84 10.52 -10.46
N ALA A 57 -5.20 11.64 -9.83
CA ALA A 57 -5.97 12.70 -10.47
C ALA A 57 -5.24 13.28 -11.70
N LEU A 58 -3.92 13.50 -11.58
CA LEU A 58 -3.09 13.98 -12.69
C LEU A 58 -3.04 12.98 -13.85
N ASN A 59 -2.83 11.70 -13.55
CA ASN A 59 -2.77 10.65 -14.57
C ASN A 59 -4.12 10.48 -15.28
N ILE A 60 -5.23 10.46 -14.53
CA ILE A 60 -6.58 10.39 -15.09
C ILE A 60 -6.86 11.63 -15.96
N SER A 61 -6.54 12.83 -15.46
CA SER A 61 -6.74 14.07 -16.21
C SER A 61 -5.94 14.10 -17.52
N ALA A 62 -4.69 13.60 -17.50
CA ALA A 62 -3.86 13.51 -18.70
C ALA A 62 -4.50 12.59 -19.76
N ILE A 63 -5.02 11.43 -19.34
CA ILE A 63 -5.72 10.48 -20.22
C ILE A 63 -6.98 11.12 -20.79
N VAL A 64 -7.84 11.73 -19.96
CA VAL A 64 -9.08 12.38 -20.41
C VAL A 64 -8.82 13.53 -21.40
N LYS A 65 -7.83 14.39 -21.11
CA LYS A 65 -7.45 15.48 -22.03
C LYS A 65 -6.89 14.98 -23.36
N SER A 66 -6.24 13.82 -23.37
CA SER A 66 -5.72 13.23 -24.62
C SER A 66 -6.84 12.70 -25.52
N GLN A 67 -7.90 12.14 -24.93
CA GLN A 67 -9.07 11.65 -25.66
C GLN A 67 -9.88 12.80 -26.25
N SER A 68 -10.17 13.84 -25.45
CA SER A 68 -10.93 15.00 -25.94
C SER A 68 -10.21 15.77 -27.05
N LYS A 69 -8.86 15.87 -27.01
CA LYS A 69 -8.07 16.45 -28.12
C LYS A 69 -8.16 15.63 -29.41
N THR A 70 -8.36 14.32 -29.31
CA THR A 70 -8.46 13.43 -30.47
C THR A 70 -9.83 13.55 -31.11
N GLU A 71 -10.90 13.56 -30.32
CA GLU A 71 -12.28 13.73 -30.80
C GLU A 71 -12.48 15.06 -31.53
N ASN A 72 -12.04 16.18 -30.94
CA ASN A 72 -12.15 17.50 -31.58
C ASN A 72 -11.38 17.59 -32.91
N LYS A 73 -10.24 16.89 -33.04
CA LYS A 73 -9.48 16.83 -34.29
C LYS A 73 -10.19 16.03 -35.37
N ILE A 74 -10.82 14.92 -34.99
CA ILE A 74 -11.58 14.08 -35.92
C ILE A 74 -12.82 14.85 -36.41
N GLU A 75 -13.57 15.50 -35.54
CA GLU A 75 -14.74 16.33 -35.89
C GLU A 75 -14.38 17.48 -36.84
N TYR A 76 -13.27 18.18 -36.57
CA TYR A 76 -12.79 19.26 -37.43
C TYR A 76 -12.33 18.74 -38.80
N SER A 77 -11.66 17.58 -38.86
CA SER A 77 -11.24 16.98 -40.13
C SER A 77 -12.43 16.47 -40.97
N LEU A 78 -13.47 15.94 -40.32
CA LEU A 78 -14.65 15.43 -40.99
C LEU A 78 -15.49 16.58 -41.57
N SER A 79 -15.67 17.66 -40.80
CA SER A 79 -16.40 18.86 -41.26
C SER A 79 -15.69 19.56 -42.42
N ILE A 80 -14.35 19.67 -42.40
CA ILE A 80 -13.57 20.17 -43.55
C ILE A 80 -13.73 19.28 -44.79
N THR A 81 -13.73 17.96 -44.60
CA THR A 81 -13.86 17.02 -45.73
C THR A 81 -15.26 17.07 -46.35
N LEU A 82 -16.30 17.18 -45.51
CA LEU A 82 -17.69 17.35 -45.93
C LEU A 82 -17.93 18.68 -46.64
N ASP A 83 -17.36 19.77 -46.14
CA ASP A 83 -17.48 21.09 -46.77
C ASP A 83 -16.78 21.12 -48.13
N LYS A 84 -15.57 20.54 -48.22
CA LYS A 84 -14.82 20.46 -49.48
C LYS A 84 -15.47 19.55 -50.52
N SER A 85 -16.11 18.45 -50.12
CA SER A 85 -16.83 17.57 -51.06
C SER A 85 -18.13 18.18 -51.57
N ASN A 86 -18.77 19.05 -50.77
CA ASN A 86 -20.00 19.76 -51.14
C ASN A 86 -19.75 20.96 -52.07
N GLN A 87 -18.51 21.39 -52.27
CA GLN A 87 -18.11 22.48 -53.18
C GLN A 87 -17.75 22.00 -54.61
N LEU A 88 -17.89 20.70 -54.90
CA LEU A 88 -17.55 20.10 -56.20
C LEU A 88 -18.77 19.76 -57.07
N TYR A 89 -19.96 20.22 -56.68
CA TYR A 89 -21.20 20.23 -57.47
C TYR A 89 -21.73 21.66 -57.58
#